data_AF-A0A2V7IFH9-F1
#
_entry.id   AF-A0A2V7IFH9-F1
#
_cell.length_a   1.000
_cell.length_b   1.000
_cell.length_c   1.000
_cell.angle_alpha   90.00
_cell.angle_beta   90.00
_cell.angle_gamma   90.00
#
_symmetry.space_group_name_H-M   'P 1'
#
loop_
_entity.id
_entity.type
_entity.pdbx_description
1 polymer ?
#
loop_
_entity_poly.entity_id
_entity_poly.type
_entity_poly.pdbx_seq_one_letter_code
_entity_poly.pdbx_strand_id
1 'polypeptide(L)'
;MEIKRDRMVFLGYGKYWRSDGIVGLMPIEEERGPRRRTNVFVQGRGEPIVASRTEQSILEDMGATEGGFQAEALREAVTELLTAFHEFSPVLRRALLNEHHFDVEKWEQRLGEILRAPHVPETVEQNELFD
;
A
#
# COMPACT_ATOMS: atom_id res chain seq x y z
N MET A 1 -4.89 13.57 2.83
CA MET A 1 -4.21 13.01 1.64
C MET A 1 -2.88 13.72 1.43
N GLU A 2 -1.77 13.04 1.72
CA GLU A 2 -0.41 13.55 1.48
C GLU A 2 0.19 12.79 0.28
N ILE A 3 0.80 13.51 -0.68
CA ILE A 3 1.49 12.90 -1.82
C ILE A 3 2.98 12.83 -1.50
N LYS A 4 3.57 11.63 -1.60
CA LYS A 4 5.03 11.49 -1.45
C LYS A 4 5.71 12.11 -2.67
N ARG A 5 6.58 13.10 -2.45
CA ARG A 5 7.36 13.76 -3.51
C ARG A 5 8.46 12.82 -4.05
N ASP A 6 8.99 13.15 -5.23
CA ASP A 6 10.12 12.45 -5.87
C ASP A 6 9.89 10.95 -6.18
N ARG A 7 8.63 10.48 -6.14
CA ARG A 7 8.30 9.08 -6.44
C ARG A 7 8.04 8.90 -7.92
N MET A 8 8.68 7.90 -8.53
CA MET A 8 8.35 7.48 -9.88
C MET A 8 7.06 6.65 -9.86
N VAL A 9 6.06 7.08 -10.63
CA VAL A 9 4.74 6.48 -10.74
C VAL A 9 4.59 5.85 -12.12
N PHE A 10 4.23 4.58 -12.18
CA PHE A 10 4.00 3.88 -13.44
C PHE A 10 2.60 4.15 -13.97
N LEU A 11 2.48 4.71 -15.17
CA LEU A 11 1.20 5.05 -15.82
C LEU A 11 0.73 3.98 -16.84
N GLY A 12 1.53 2.91 -17.02
CA GLY A 12 1.29 1.86 -17.99
C GLY A 12 2.03 2.07 -19.31
N TYR A 13 2.28 0.97 -20.05
CA TYR A 13 2.95 0.99 -21.36
C TYR A 13 4.32 1.69 -21.34
N GLY A 14 5.14 1.42 -20.32
CA GLY A 14 6.48 2.01 -20.17
C GLY A 14 6.48 3.51 -19.85
N LYS A 15 5.31 4.11 -19.59
CA LYS A 15 5.22 5.52 -19.18
C LYS A 15 5.40 5.63 -17.67
N TYR A 16 6.32 6.50 -17.27
CA TYR A 16 6.58 6.82 -15.87
C TYR A 16 6.58 8.33 -15.68
N TRP A 17 6.04 8.79 -14.57
CA TRP A 17 6.04 10.20 -14.22
C TRP A 17 6.36 10.40 -12.75
N ARG A 18 6.95 11.55 -12.42
CA ARG A 18 7.17 11.93 -11.03
C ARG A 18 5.85 12.33 -10.37
N SER A 19 5.63 11.87 -9.15
CA SER A 19 4.42 12.14 -8.36
C SER A 19 4.16 13.65 -8.18
N ASP A 20 5.21 14.44 -7.95
CA ASP A 20 5.15 15.89 -7.81
C ASP A 20 4.86 16.63 -9.13
N GLY A 21 5.01 15.95 -10.26
CA GLY A 21 4.66 16.48 -11.58
C GLY A 21 3.23 16.17 -12.03
N ILE A 22 2.51 15.29 -11.31
CA ILE A 22 1.12 14.95 -11.60
C ILE A 22 0.22 15.94 -10.86
N VAL A 23 -0.56 16.71 -11.62
CA VAL A 23 -1.42 17.79 -11.09
C VAL A 23 -2.90 17.43 -11.12
N GLY A 24 -3.28 16.33 -11.77
CA GLY A 24 -4.66 15.86 -11.80
C GLY A 24 -4.82 14.48 -12.42
N LEU A 25 -5.89 13.80 -12.04
CA LEU A 25 -6.31 12.51 -12.56
C LEU A 25 -7.80 12.60 -12.93
N MET A 26 -8.18 12.01 -14.06
CA MET A 26 -9.57 11.96 -14.50
C MET A 26 -9.85 10.60 -15.14
N PRO A 27 -10.68 9.75 -14.51
CA PRO A 27 -11.11 8.49 -15.11
C PRO A 27 -11.73 8.72 -16.49
N ILE A 28 -11.46 7.79 -17.42
CA ILE A 28 -12.08 7.80 -18.76
C ILE A 28 -13.30 6.88 -18.70
N GLU A 29 -14.49 7.48 -18.81
CA GLU A 29 -15.78 6.78 -18.76
C GLU A 29 -16.25 6.37 -20.16
N GLU A 30 -16.25 7.31 -21.10
CA GLU A 30 -16.70 7.11 -22.49
C GLU A 30 -15.53 6.83 -23.44
N GLU A 31 -15.82 6.15 -24.56
CA GLU A 31 -14.82 5.77 -25.57
C GLU A 31 -13.57 5.11 -24.98
N ARG A 32 -13.79 4.29 -23.95
CA ARG A 32 -12.79 3.57 -23.17
C ARG A 32 -12.20 2.42 -23.99
N GLY A 33 -11.59 2.78 -25.11
CA GLY A 33 -10.83 1.88 -25.96
C GLY A 33 -9.79 1.11 -25.14
N PRO A 34 -9.21 0.06 -25.70
CA PRO A 34 -8.24 -0.76 -24.98
C PRO A 34 -7.16 0.15 -24.40
N ARG A 35 -6.82 -0.08 -23.13
CA ARG A 35 -5.68 0.58 -22.44
C ARG A 35 -5.87 2.06 -22.14
N ARG A 36 -7.09 2.59 -22.29
CA ARG A 36 -7.47 3.94 -21.85
C ARG A 36 -8.24 3.81 -20.55
N ARG A 37 -7.65 4.24 -19.43
CA ARG A 37 -8.28 4.13 -18.11
C ARG A 37 -8.39 5.48 -17.40
N THR A 38 -7.34 6.30 -17.48
CA THR A 38 -7.27 7.58 -16.76
C THR A 38 -6.50 8.60 -17.59
N ASN A 39 -7.01 9.82 -17.70
CA ASN A 39 -6.26 10.97 -18.18
C ASN A 39 -5.43 11.53 -17.01
N VAL A 40 -4.11 11.59 -17.19
CA VAL A 40 -3.16 12.10 -16.19
C VAL A 40 -2.68 13.47 -16.64
N PHE A 41 -3.04 14.49 -15.88
CA PHE A 41 -2.63 15.86 -16.12
C PHE A 41 -1.29 16.10 -15.43
N VAL A 42 -0.33 16.62 -16.18
CA VAL A 42 1.03 16.85 -15.68
C VAL A 42 1.43 18.31 -15.90
N GLN A 43 2.22 18.84 -14.96
CA GLN A 43 2.67 20.22 -15.04
C GLN A 43 3.45 20.47 -16.34
N GLY A 44 3.14 21.57 -17.02
CA GLY A 44 3.84 21.99 -18.25
C GLY A 44 3.41 21.27 -19.53
N ARG A 45 2.38 20.40 -19.50
CA ARG A 45 1.86 19.72 -20.69
C ARG A 45 0.41 20.14 -20.97
N GLY A 46 0.13 20.51 -22.22
CA GLY A 46 -1.23 20.94 -22.65
C GLY A 46 -2.22 19.80 -22.81
N GLU A 47 -1.76 18.59 -23.13
CA GLU A 47 -2.60 17.40 -23.30
C GLU A 47 -2.34 16.36 -22.21
N PRO A 48 -3.37 15.69 -21.67
CA PRO A 48 -3.19 14.67 -20.66
C PRO A 48 -2.46 13.44 -21.20
N ILE A 49 -1.72 12.77 -20.33
CA ILE A 49 -1.17 11.46 -20.62
C ILE A 49 -2.27 10.43 -20.38
N VAL A 50 -2.65 9.69 -21.42
CA VAL A 50 -3.59 8.58 -21.28
C VAL A 50 -2.88 7.41 -20.61
N ALA A 51 -3.25 7.11 -19.38
CA ALA A 51 -2.76 5.98 -18.61
C ALA A 51 -3.65 4.74 -18.81
N SER A 52 -3.03 3.57 -18.72
CA SER A 52 -3.75 2.29 -18.75
C SER A 52 -4.08 1.75 -17.37
N ARG A 53 -3.86 2.56 -16.34
CA ARG A 53 -4.17 2.26 -14.94
C ARG A 53 -5.32 3.14 -14.47
N THR A 54 -6.06 2.64 -13.49
CA THR A 54 -7.15 3.39 -12.84
C THR A 54 -6.58 4.54 -12.01
N GLU A 55 -7.40 5.56 -11.77
CA GLU A 55 -7.06 6.67 -10.87
C GLU A 55 -6.63 6.15 -9.50
N GLN A 56 -7.38 5.22 -8.91
CA GLN A 56 -7.08 4.66 -7.60
C GLN A 56 -5.67 4.04 -7.53
N SER A 57 -5.30 3.19 -8.50
CA SER A 57 -3.96 2.58 -8.50
C SER A 57 -2.84 3.61 -8.71
N ILE A 58 -3.12 4.70 -9.43
CA ILE A 58 -2.16 5.80 -9.58
C ILE A 58 -2.02 6.58 -8.27
N LEU A 59 -3.12 6.83 -7.55
CA LEU A 59 -3.10 7.47 -6.22
C LEU A 59 -2.35 6.64 -5.18
N GLU A 60 -2.52 5.31 -5.17
CA GLU A 60 -1.77 4.38 -4.31
C GLU A 60 -0.26 4.48 -4.56
N ASP A 61 0.13 4.46 -5.84
CA ASP A 61 1.52 4.67 -6.26
C ASP A 61 2.04 6.07 -5.90
N MET A 62 1.19 7.11 -5.91
CA MET A 62 1.57 8.46 -5.46
C MET A 62 1.68 8.57 -3.93
N GLY A 63 1.29 7.53 -3.19
CA GLY A 63 1.22 7.54 -1.73
C GLY A 63 0.01 8.29 -1.18
N ALA A 64 -0.97 8.59 -2.03
CA ALA A 64 -2.14 9.40 -1.71
C ALA A 64 -3.32 8.62 -1.11
N THR A 65 -3.20 7.31 -0.88
CA THR A 65 -4.26 6.53 -0.21
C THR A 65 -4.00 6.39 1.29
N GLU A 66 -5.02 6.72 2.08
CA GLU A 66 -5.01 6.55 3.53
C GLU A 66 -4.85 5.08 3.94
N GLY A 67 -5.35 4.12 3.15
CA GLY A 67 -5.26 2.69 3.44
C GLY A 67 -3.84 2.13 3.39
N GLY A 68 -3.02 2.54 2.42
CA GLY A 68 -1.61 2.12 2.34
C GLY A 68 -0.75 2.78 3.42
N PHE A 69 -1.05 4.05 3.75
CA PHE A 69 -0.34 4.77 4.80
C PHE A 69 -0.72 4.28 6.20
N GLN A 70 -2.01 4.04 6.47
CA GLN A 70 -2.47 3.46 7.74
C GLN A 70 -1.98 2.03 7.91
N ALA A 71 -1.99 1.21 6.85
CA ALA A 71 -1.47 -0.14 6.92
C ALA A 71 0.03 -0.15 7.23
N GLU A 72 0.82 0.71 6.59
CA GLU A 72 2.26 0.79 6.85
C GLU A 72 2.58 1.37 8.23
N ALA A 73 1.90 2.43 8.65
CA ALA A 73 2.05 3.01 9.99
C ALA A 73 1.61 2.02 11.09
N LEU A 74 0.54 1.26 10.86
CA LEU A 74 0.09 0.20 11.76
C LEU A 74 1.11 -0.94 11.80
N ARG A 75 1.69 -1.32 10.65
CA ARG A 75 2.72 -2.35 10.55
C ARG A 75 3.98 -1.96 11.33
N GLU A 76 4.40 -0.69 11.22
CA GLU A 76 5.50 -0.11 11.98
C GLU A 76 5.20 -0.15 13.49
N ALA A 77 4.04 0.36 13.92
CA ALA A 77 3.63 0.36 15.32
C ALA A 77 3.56 -1.06 15.94
N VAL A 78 3.06 -2.06 15.20
CA VAL A 78 3.03 -3.45 15.65
C VAL A 78 4.44 -4.04 15.73
N THR A 79 5.33 -3.67 14.82
CA THR A 79 6.75 -4.10 14.86
C THR A 79 7.49 -3.52 16.06
N GLU A 80 7.26 -2.24 16.37
CA GLU A 80 7.79 -1.59 17.57
C GLU A 80 7.26 -2.26 18.85
N LEU A 81 5.96 -2.59 18.90
CA LEU A 81 5.37 -3.30 20.04
C LEU A 81 6.00 -4.69 20.25
N LEU A 82 6.20 -5.45 19.18
CA LEU A 82 6.89 -6.75 19.23
C LEU A 82 8.32 -6.62 19.74
N THR A 83 9.02 -5.56 19.34
CA THR A 83 10.36 -5.26 19.83
C THR A 83 10.35 -4.98 21.33
N ALA A 84 9.40 -4.17 21.81
CA ALA A 84 9.23 -3.90 23.24
C ALA A 84 8.90 -5.16 24.04
N PHE A 85 8.09 -6.08 23.48
CA PHE A 85 7.84 -7.37 24.11
C PHE A 85 9.13 -8.17 24.26
N HIS A 86 9.95 -8.29 23.20
CA HIS A 86 11.24 -9.00 23.27
C HIS A 86 12.20 -8.46 24.34
N GLU A 87 12.10 -7.17 24.68
CA GLU A 87 12.91 -6.55 25.73
C GLU A 87 12.43 -6.85 27.17
N PHE A 88 11.24 -7.42 27.36
CA PHE A 88 10.73 -7.76 28.68
C PHE A 88 11.56 -8.85 29.36
N SER A 89 11.99 -8.56 30.59
CA SER A 89 12.74 -9.51 31.41
C SER A 89 11.90 -10.76 31.75
N PRO A 90 12.52 -11.93 31.99
CA PRO A 90 11.80 -13.16 32.35
C PRO A 90 10.93 -13.02 33.59
N VAL A 91 11.34 -12.19 34.56
CA VAL A 91 10.57 -11.92 35.78
C VAL A 91 9.29 -11.14 35.45
N LEU A 92 9.39 -10.09 34.62
CA LEU A 92 8.24 -9.31 34.19
C LEU A 92 7.25 -10.15 33.37
N ARG A 93 7.75 -10.98 32.44
CA ARG A 93 6.91 -11.91 31.67
C ARG A 93 6.13 -12.87 32.58
N ARG A 94 6.78 -13.43 33.60
CA ARG A 94 6.12 -14.29 34.60
C ARG A 94 5.08 -13.54 35.43
N ALA A 95 5.37 -12.30 35.84
CA ALA A 95 4.42 -11.48 36.59
C ALA A 95 3.17 -11.16 35.75
N LEU A 96 3.35 -10.72 34.49
CA LEU A 96 2.25 -10.46 33.56
C LEU A 96 1.37 -11.70 33.32
N LEU A 97 1.99 -12.87 33.18
CA LEU A 97 1.25 -14.13 33.02
C LEU A 97 0.47 -14.51 34.27
N ASN A 98 1.09 -14.47 35.44
CA ASN A 98 0.49 -14.98 36.68
C ASN A 98 -0.50 -14.01 37.34
N GLU A 99 -0.26 -12.71 37.22
CA GLU A 99 -1.05 -11.67 37.91
C GLU A 99 -2.12 -11.07 37.00
N HIS A 100 -1.84 -11.01 35.69
CA HIS A 100 -2.71 -10.35 34.72
C HIS A 100 -3.20 -11.27 33.59
N HIS A 101 -2.86 -12.56 33.63
CA HIS A 101 -3.22 -13.54 32.59
C HIS A 101 -2.79 -13.10 31.18
N PHE A 102 -1.72 -12.30 31.10
CA PHE A 102 -1.19 -11.77 29.84
C PHE A 102 0.02 -12.59 29.40
N ASP A 103 -0.20 -13.47 28.43
CA ASP A 103 0.83 -14.30 27.84
C ASP A 103 1.53 -13.56 26.69
N VAL A 104 2.72 -13.01 26.97
CA VAL A 104 3.52 -12.24 26.02
C VAL A 104 3.93 -13.10 24.82
N GLU A 105 4.31 -14.37 25.03
CA GLU A 105 4.77 -15.26 23.96
C GLU A 105 3.64 -15.57 22.97
N LYS A 106 2.43 -15.81 23.50
CA LYS A 106 1.24 -16.03 22.67
C LYS A 106 0.89 -14.81 21.82
N TRP A 107 1.04 -13.60 22.36
CA TRP A 107 0.81 -12.35 21.63
C TRP A 107 1.91 -12.08 20.60
N GLU A 108 3.17 -12.34 20.92
CA GLU A 108 4.30 -12.26 19.97
C GLU A 108 4.06 -13.16 18.74
N GLN A 109 3.65 -14.42 18.97
CA GLN A 109 3.32 -15.34 17.88
C GLN A 109 2.17 -14.83 17.02
N ARG A 110 1.04 -14.43 17.65
CA ARG A 110 -0.16 -14.00 16.93
C ARG A 110 0.08 -12.75 16.09
N LEU A 111 0.76 -11.75 16.64
CA LEU A 111 1.07 -10.51 15.91
C LEU A 111 2.09 -10.77 14.79
N GLY A 112 3.07 -11.65 15.02
CA GLY A 112 4.02 -12.07 13.99
C GLY A 112 3.36 -12.79 12.80
N GLU A 113 2.35 -13.63 13.04
CA GLU A 113 1.57 -14.28 11.99
C GLU A 113 0.78 -13.27 11.14
N ILE A 114 0.17 -12.27 11.79
CA ILE A 114 -0.56 -11.18 11.11
C ILE A 114 0.38 -10.35 10.22
N LEU A 115 1.59 -10.05 10.68
CA LEU A 115 2.59 -9.30 9.90
C LEU A 115 3.19 -10.09 8.74
N ARG A 116 3.22 -11.43 8.83
CA ARG A 116 3.74 -12.29 7.76
C ARG A 116 2.76 -12.50 6.62
N ALA A 117 1.46 -12.38 6.85
CA ALA A 117 0.45 -12.55 5.81
C ALA A 117 0.67 -11.49 4.72
N PRO A 118 1.12 -11.86 3.51
CA PRO A 118 1.26 -10.90 2.45
C PRO A 118 -0.15 -10.49 2.00
N HIS A 119 -0.44 -9.19 1.97
CA HIS A 119 -1.54 -8.68 1.16
C HIS A 119 -1.10 -8.80 -0.30
N VAL A 120 -1.20 -10.02 -0.85
CA VAL A 120 -1.23 -10.22 -2.29
C VAL A 120 -2.67 -9.93 -2.70
N PRO A 121 -3.00 -8.76 -3.30
CA PRO A 121 -4.23 -8.69 -4.06
C PRO A 121 -4.15 -9.81 -5.09
N GLU A 122 -5.11 -10.74 -5.06
CA GLU A 122 -5.19 -11.84 -6.02
C GLU A 122 -4.99 -11.28 -7.42
N THR A 123 -3.80 -11.50 -8.00
CA THR A 123 -3.60 -11.33 -9.43
C THR A 123 -4.46 -12.40 -10.07
N VAL A 124 -5.64 -12.01 -10.53
CA VAL A 124 -6.45 -12.80 -11.45
C VAL A 124 -5.51 -13.25 -12.56
N GLU A 125 -5.21 -14.55 -12.58
CA GLU A 125 -4.38 -15.16 -13.61
C GLU A 125 -5.07 -14.95 -14.95
N GLN A 126 -4.53 -14.02 -15.73
CA GLN A 126 -5.08 -13.59 -17.02
C GLN A 126 -4.81 -14.63 -18.14
N ASN A 127 -4.52 -15.88 -17.78
CA ASN A 127 -4.00 -16.90 -18.69
C ASN A 127 -5.00 -17.96 -19.14
N GLU A 128 -6.29 -17.87 -18.79
CA GLU A 128 -7.32 -18.81 -19.28
C GLU A 128 -8.19 -18.27 -20.43
N LEU A 129 -7.81 -17.15 -21.06
CA LEU A 129 -8.59 -16.53 -22.15
C LEU A 129 -8.10 -16.88 -23.56
N PHE A 130 -7.17 -17.83 -23.67
CA PHE A 130 -6.62 -18.30 -24.95
C PHE A 130 -6.53 -19.84 -25.01
N ASP A 131 -7.63 -20.53 -24.69
CA ASP A 131 -7.92 -21.88 -25.20
C ASP A 131 -9.33 -21.92 -25.80
#